data_AF-A0A5K0ZTJ0-F1
#
_entry.id   AF-A0A5K0ZTJ0-F1
#
_cell.length_a   1.000
_cell.length_b   1.000
_cell.length_c   1.000
_cell.angle_alpha   90.00
_cell.angle_beta   90.00
_cell.angle_gamma   90.00
#
_symmetry.space_group_name_H-M   'P 1'
#
loop_
_entity.id
_entity.type
_entity.pdbx_description
1 polymer ?
#
loop_
_entity_poly.entity_id
_entity_poly.type
_entity_poly.pdbx_seq_one_letter_code
_entity_poly.pdbx_strand_id
1 'polypeptide(L)' 'VGYKVRLEGVKGRDTRLLFCTTGVLLRRLLIDPKLKGVTYVIVDEIHERGMNE' A
#
# COMPACT_ATOMS: atom_id res chain seq x y z
N VAL A 1 -7.95 -11.29 -1.64
CA VAL A 1 -6.93 -10.55 -0.85
C VAL A 1 -5.62 -10.64 -1.61
N GLY A 2 -4.78 -9.60 -1.57
CA GLY A 2 -3.48 -9.57 -2.26
C GLY A 2 -2.44 -8.79 -1.47
N TYR A 3 -1.19 -8.81 -1.92
CA TYR A 3 -0.10 -8.08 -1.29
C TYR A 3 0.87 -7.48 -2.32
N LYS A 4 1.58 -6.42 -1.93
CA LYS A 4 2.66 -5.82 -2.71
C LYS A 4 3.78 -5.35 -1.79
N VAL A 5 4.96 -5.93 -1.94
CA VAL A 5 6.19 -5.49 -1.28
C VAL A 5 7.26 -5.16 -2.32
N ARG A 6 8.50 -4.90 -1.88
CA ARG A 6 9.61 -4.63 -2.80
C ARG A 6 9.84 -5.86 -3.69
N LEU A 7 9.91 -5.63 -5.01
CA LEU A 7 10.20 -6.62 -6.07
C LEU A 7 9.14 -7.70 -6.33
N GLU A 8 8.22 -7.98 -5.41
CA GLU A 8 7.22 -9.03 -5.56
C GLU A 8 5.79 -8.57 -5.23
N GLY A 9 4.81 -9.44 -5.43
CA GLY A 9 3.43 -9.21 -5.02
C GLY A 9 2.42 -9.98 -5.87
N VAL A 10 1.25 -10.19 -5.27
CA VAL A 10 0.12 -10.88 -5.90
C VAL A 10 -1.11 -9.98 -5.84
N LYS A 11 -1.65 -9.63 -7.01
CA LYS A 11 -2.90 -8.89 -7.17
C LYS A 11 -3.62 -9.40 -8.41
N GLY A 12 -4.91 -9.67 -8.28
CA GLY A 12 -5.81 -10.03 -9.37
C GLY A 12 -7.02 -9.09 -9.47
N ARG A 13 -7.90 -9.35 -10.44
CA ARG A 13 -9.13 -8.58 -10.66
C ARG A 13 -10.06 -8.58 -9.44
N ASP A 14 -10.09 -9.68 -8.69
CA ASP A 14 -10.95 -9.84 -7.51
C ASP A 14 -10.29 -9.41 -6.20
N THR A 15 -9.11 -8.75 -6.27
CA THR A 15 -8.44 -8.24 -5.07
C THR A 15 -9.14 -6.99 -4.55
N ARG A 16 -9.91 -7.16 -3.46
CA ARG A 16 -10.61 -6.07 -2.74
C ARG A 16 -9.82 -5.48 -1.57
N LEU A 17 -8.82 -6.21 -1.08
CA LEU A 17 -7.91 -5.78 -0.02
C LEU A 17 -6.47 -6.05 -0.47
N LEU A 18 -5.63 -5.03 -0.40
CA LEU A 18 -4.21 -5.09 -0.75
C LEU A 18 -3.39 -4.70 0.47
N PHE A 19 -2.55 -5.61 0.93
CA PHE A 19 -1.51 -5.31 1.90
C PHE A 19 -0.28 -4.77 1.18
N CYS A 20 0.39 -3.77 1.75
CA CYS A 20 1.64 -3.29 1.19
C CYS A 20 2.51 -2.62 2.25
N THR A 21 3.82 -2.60 2.03
CA THR A 21 4.72 -1.81 2.86
C THR A 21 4.51 -0.30 2.63
N THR A 22 4.89 0.50 3.62
CA THR A 22 4.83 1.98 3.56
C THR A 22 5.51 2.52 2.30
N GLY A 23 6.71 2.04 1.95
CA GLY A 23 7.41 2.47 0.73
C GLY A 23 6.65 2.19 -0.58
N VAL A 24 5.89 1.10 -0.66
CA VAL A 24 5.04 0.80 -1.83
C VAL A 24 3.85 1.77 -1.89
N LEU A 25 3.22 2.07 -0.76
CA LEU A 25 2.12 3.04 -0.69
C LEU A 25 2.60 4.46 -1.03
N LEU A 26 3.76 4.88 -0.51
CA LEU A 26 4.36 6.18 -0.82
C LEU A 26 4.64 6.32 -2.32
N ARG A 27 5.24 5.31 -2.95
CA ARG A 27 5.46 5.30 -4.41
C ARG A 27 4.16 5.36 -5.19
N ARG A 28 3.11 4.66 -4.72
CA ARG A 28 1.78 4.71 -5.32
C ARG A 28 1.21 6.14 -5.26
N LEU A 29 1.32 6.81 -4.10
CA LEU A 29 0.85 8.18 -3.90
C LEU A 29 1.61 9.20 -4.75
N LEU A 30 2.91 9.00 -4.98
CA LEU A 30 3.67 9.88 -5.88
C LEU A 30 3.18 9.83 -7.33
N ILE A 31 2.68 8.67 -7.78
CA ILE A 31 2.18 8.46 -9.15
C ILE A 31 0.69 8.81 -9.26
N ASP A 32 -0.11 8.41 -8.27
CA ASP A 32 -1.56 8.66 -8.18
C ASP A 32 -1.91 9.24 -6.81
N PRO A 33 -1.76 10.56 -6.62
CA PRO A 33 -2.02 11.23 -5.34
C PRO A 33 -3.46 11.11 -4.86
N LYS A 34 -4.40 10.83 -5.78
CA LYS A 34 -5.83 10.67 -5.47
C LYS A 34 -6.22 9.23 -5.14
N LEU A 35 -5.28 8.28 -5.29
CA LEU A 35 -5.52 6.84 -5.14
C LEU A 35 -6.85 6.39 -5.80
N LYS A 36 -7.04 6.69 -7.08
CA LYS A 36 -8.30 6.42 -7.78
C LYS A 36 -8.70 4.94 -7.64
N GLY A 37 -9.93 4.71 -7.18
CA GLY A 37 -10.46 3.36 -6.96
C GLY A 37 -10.11 2.74 -5.60
N VAL A 38 -9.38 3.45 -4.74
CA VAL A 38 -9.20 3.10 -3.32
C VAL A 38 -10.16 3.95 -2.50
N THR A 39 -10.95 3.30 -1.65
CA THR A 39 -11.92 3.97 -0.78
C THR A 39 -11.40 4.19 0.64
N TYR A 40 -10.48 3.33 1.09
CA TYR A 40 -9.93 3.37 2.45
C TYR A 40 -8.44 3.01 2.42
N VAL A 41 -7.68 3.65 3.30
CA VAL A 41 -6.28 3.32 3.62
C VAL A 41 -6.21 3.05 5.11
N ILE A 42 -5.65 1.89 5.48
CA ILE A 42 -5.39 1.53 6.87
C ILE A 42 -3.89 1.55 7.05
N VAL A 43 -3.43 2.29 8.06
CA VAL A 43 -2.01 2.35 8.43
C VAL A 43 -1.84 1.51 9.69
N ASP A 44 -0.97 0.51 9.60
CA ASP A 44 -0.64 -0.39 10.70
C ASP A 44 0.67 0.07 11.38
N GLU A 45 0.92 -0.41 12.60
CA GLU A 45 2.16 -0.19 13.35
C GLU A 45 2.59 1.28 13.54
N ILE A 46 1.61 2.18 13.62
CA ILE A 46 1.87 3.63 13.78
C ILE A 46 2.68 3.96 15.04
N HIS A 47 2.68 3.06 16.03
CA HIS A 47 3.39 3.21 17.29
C HIS A 47 4.91 3.14 17.14
N GLU A 48 5.43 2.51 16.08
CA GLU A 48 6.87 2.37 15.82
C GLU A 48 7.52 3.68 15.36
N ARG A 49 6.74 4.66 14.91
CA ARG A 49 7.22 5.97 14.43
C ARG A 49 8.31 5.85 13.36
N GLY A 50 8.11 4.99 12.37
CA GLY A 50 9.04 4.74 11.25
C GLY A 50 9.39 6.00 10.44
N MET A 51 10.26 6.84 10.99
CA MET A 51 10.96 7.91 10.32
C MET A 51 12.20 7.27 9.70
N ASN A 52 12.16 6.99 8.40
CA ASN A 52 13.30 6.57 7.54
C ASN A 52 13.51 5.06 7.33
N GLU A 53 12.51 4.35 6.79
CA GLU A 53 12.75 3.19 5.91
C GLU A 53 12.15 3.38 4.52
#